data_AF-A0A392PYF5-F1
#
_entry.id   AF-A0A392PYF5-F1
#
_cell.length_a   1.000
_cell.length_b   1.000
_cell.length_c   1.000
_cell.angle_alpha   90.00
_cell.angle_beta   90.00
_cell.angle_gamma   90.00
#
_symmetry.space_group_name_H-M   'P 1'
#
loop_
_entity.id
_entity.type
_entity.pdbx_description
1 polymer ?
#
loop_
_entity_poly.entity_id
_entity_poly.type
_entity_poly.pdbx_seq_one_letter_code
_entity_poly.pdbx_strand_id
1 'polypeptide(L)' 'MAVSDGVQTPTPQMVGNAFVEQYYSILHRDPDHVHRFYHESSVLSRPEEDGTMTTVTTTA' A
#
# COMPACT_ATOMS: atom_id res chain seq x y z
N MET A 1 -27.26 -20.05 24.25
CA MET A 1 -26.72 -20.00 22.88
C MET A 1 -25.74 -18.85 22.83
N ALA A 2 -24.44 -19.12 22.77
CA ALA A 2 -23.43 -18.08 22.61
C ALA A 2 -23.04 -18.06 21.14
N VAL A 3 -23.45 -17.01 20.42
CA VAL A 3 -22.92 -16.71 19.10
C VAL A 3 -21.52 -16.15 19.34
N SER A 4 -20.50 -16.91 18.96
CA SER A 4 -19.16 -16.38 18.85
C SER A 4 -19.21 -15.37 17.70
N ASP A 5 -19.17 -14.08 18.02
CA ASP A 5 -19.00 -13.00 17.04
C ASP A 5 -17.54 -13.09 16.54
N GLY A 6 -17.30 -14.08 15.68
CA GLY A 6 -15.99 -14.39 15.16
C GLY A 6 -15.59 -13.32 14.16
N VAL A 7 -14.51 -12.60 14.46
CA VAL A 7 -13.85 -11.72 13.50
C VAL A 7 -13.61 -12.51 12.22
N GLN A 8 -14.39 -12.23 11.18
CA GLN A 8 -14.22 -12.85 9.89
C GLN A 8 -12.94 -12.29 9.27
N THR A 9 -11.95 -13.17 9.05
CA THR A 9 -10.72 -12.79 8.37
C THR A 9 -11.05 -12.26 6.97
N PRO A 10 -10.54 -11.08 6.59
CA PRO A 10 -10.84 -10.51 5.28
C PRO A 10 -10.28 -11.41 4.16
N THR A 11 -11.01 -11.51 3.06
CA THR A 11 -10.53 -12.24 1.88
C THR A 11 -9.41 -11.46 1.19
N PRO A 12 -8.51 -12.13 0.44
CA PRO A 12 -7.46 -11.44 -0.33
C PRO A 12 -8.01 -10.38 -1.28
N GLN A 13 -9.18 -10.60 -1.88
CA GLN A 13 -9.83 -9.63 -2.76
C GLN A 13 -10.27 -8.38 -2.00
N MET A 14 -10.87 -8.53 -0.81
CA MET A 14 -11.25 -7.39 0.03
C MET A 14 -10.02 -6.58 0.44
N VAL A 15 -8.93 -7.25 0.82
CA VAL A 15 -7.67 -6.58 1.17
C VAL A 15 -7.10 -5.82 -0.03
N GLY A 16 -7.07 -6.44 -1.21
CA GLY A 16 -6.57 -5.81 -2.43
C GLY A 16 -7.37 -4.58 -2.83
N ASN A 17 -8.70 -4.66 -2.79
CA ASN A 17 -9.58 -3.52 -3.09
C ASN A 17 -9.34 -2.36 -2.13
N ALA A 18 -9.33 -2.64 -0.82
CA ALA A 18 -9.09 -1.61 0.19
C ALA A 18 -7.69 -1.00 0.07
N PHE A 19 -6.66 -1.80 -0.26
CA PHE A 19 -5.31 -1.31 -0.49
C PHE A 19 -5.27 -0.30 -1.64
N VAL A 20 -5.84 -0.63 -2.80
CA VAL A 20 -5.83 0.25 -3.98
C VAL A 20 -6.57 1.57 -3.69
N GLU A 21 -7.76 1.49 -3.09
CA GLU A 21 -8.55 2.67 -2.75
C GLU A 21 -7.79 3.62 -1.81
N GLN A 22 -7.17 3.07 -0.76
CA GLN A 22 -6.46 3.86 0.23
C GLN A 22 -5.11 4.37 -0.27
N TYR A 23 -4.33 3.51 -0.94
CA TYR A 23 -3.01 3.87 -1.46
C TYR A 23 -3.09 5.04 -2.43
N TYR A 24 -3.97 4.98 -3.43
CA TYR A 24 -4.09 6.06 -4.41
C TYR A 24 -4.79 7.31 -3.88
N SER A 25 -5.73 7.16 -2.94
CA SER A 25 -6.33 8.31 -2.24
C SER A 25 -5.26 9.10 -1.49
N ILE A 26 -4.42 8.41 -0.69
CA ILE A 26 -3.33 9.03 0.08
C ILE A 26 -2.25 9.56 -0.85
N LEU A 27 -1.83 8.80 -1.86
CA LEU A 27 -0.80 9.25 -2.81
C LEU A 27 -1.19 10.58 -3.49
N HIS A 28 -2.47 10.77 -3.81
CA HIS A 28 -2.94 11.98 -4.48
C HIS A 28 -3.21 13.16 -3.53
N ARG A 29 -3.71 12.88 -2.32
CA ARG A 29 -4.18 13.92 -1.39
C ARG A 29 -3.17 14.28 -0.30
N ASP A 30 -2.46 13.27 0.21
CA ASP A 30 -1.56 13.35 1.37
C ASP A 30 -0.26 12.57 1.08
N PRO A 31 0.51 12.96 0.03
CA PRO A 31 1.64 12.18 -0.48
C PRO A 31 2.72 11.90 0.57
N ASP A 32 2.88 12.80 1.54
CA ASP A 32 3.82 12.64 2.66
C ASP A 32 3.56 11.39 3.49
N HIS A 33 2.35 10.82 3.44
CA HIS A 33 1.97 9.62 4.19
C HIS A 33 2.11 8.31 3.41
N VAL A 34 2.41 8.34 2.11
CA VAL A 34 2.45 7.14 1.28
C VAL A 34 3.55 6.15 1.69
N HIS A 35 4.65 6.66 2.27
CA HIS A 35 5.76 5.84 2.75
C HIS A 35 5.33 4.79 3.79
N ARG A 36 4.21 5.01 4.50
CA ARG A 36 3.68 4.07 5.51
C ARG A 36 3.16 2.75 4.93
N PHE A 37 2.92 2.68 3.62
CA PHE A 37 2.56 1.43 2.94
C PHE A 37 3.77 0.53 2.63
N TYR A 38 4.98 0.99 2.93
CA TYR A 38 6.22 0.29 2.65
C TYR A 38 6.92 -0.10 3.95
N HIS A 39 7.47 -1.30 3.98
CA HIS A 39 8.37 -1.73 5.06
C HIS A 39 9.79 -1.21 4.82
N GLU A 40 10.62 -1.21 5.87
CA GLU A 40 12.06 -1.02 5.72
C GLU A 40 12.62 -1.94 4.64
N SER A 41 13.54 -1.41 3.83
CA SER A 41 14.13 -2.10 2.67
C SER A 41 13.17 -2.43 1.52
N SER A 42 11.92 -1.95 1.54
CA SER A 42 11.04 -2.04 0.36
C SER A 42 11.63 -1.25 -0.79
N VAL A 43 11.54 -1.79 -2.00
CA VAL A 43 12.06 -1.19 -3.22
C VAL A 43 10.90 -0.72 -4.08
N LEU A 44 10.92 0.54 -4.49
CA LEU A 44 9.98 1.13 -5.44
C LEU A 44 10.76 1.55 -6.69
N SER A 45 10.39 0.98 -7.83
CA SER A 45 10.97 1.34 -9.13
C SER A 45 9.90 1.96 -10.02
N ARG A 46 10.22 3.11 -10.64
CA ARG A 46 9.32 3.82 -11.56
C ARG A 46 10.12 4.29 -12.79
N PRO A 47 9.56 4.19 -14.00
CA PRO A 47 10.15 4.85 -15.16
C PRO A 47 10.02 6.37 -15.03
N GLU A 48 11.07 7.08 -15.41
CA GLU A 48 11.04 8.52 -15.67
C GLU A 48 10.48 8.81 -17.07
N GLU A 49 10.35 10.09 -17.41
CA GLU A 49 9.80 10.53 -18.70
C GLU A 49 10.61 10.02 -19.91
N ASP A 50 11.92 9.82 -19.74
CA ASP A 50 12.82 9.28 -20.75
C ASP A 50 12.82 7.73 -20.83
N GLY A 51 12.02 7.07 -19.98
CA GLY A 51 11.97 5.60 -19.86
C GLY A 51 13.10 4.99 -19.02
N THR A 52 14.01 5.79 -18.48
CA THR A 52 15.02 5.33 -17.52
C THR A 52 14.35 4.94 -16.21
N MET A 53 14.81 3.87 -15.57
CA MET A 53 14.25 3.42 -14.30
C MET A 53 14.92 4.12 -13.11
N THR A 54 14.14 4.85 -12.32
CA THR A 54 14.54 5.28 -10.98
C THR A 54 14.11 4.22 -9.97
N THR A 55 15.01 3.87 -9.06
CA THR A 55 14.72 2.95 -7.96
C THR A 55 15.04 3.63 -6.64
N VAL A 56 14.07 3.60 -5.72
CA VAL A 56 14.23 4.09 -4.35
C VAL A 56 14.00 2.96 -3.35
N THR A 57 14.77 2.98 -2.27
CA THR A 57 14.65 2.01 -1.17
C THR A 57 14.16 2.74 0.08
N THR A 58 13.15 2.20 0.74
CA THR A 58 12.64 2.75 2.00
C THR A 58 13.67 2.53 3.10
N THR A 59 14.11 3.60 3.74
CA THR A 59 15.07 3.59 4.87
C THR A 59 14.35 4.01 6.15
N ALA A 60 14.84 3.53 7.30
CA ALA A 60 14.27 3.83 8.62
C ALA A 60 14.54 5.28 9.08
#